data_AF-A0A937UP07-F1
#
_entry.id   AF-A0A937UP07-F1
#
_cell.length_a   1.000
_cell.length_b   1.000
_cell.length_c   1.000
_cell.angle_alpha   90.00
_cell.angle_beta   90.00
_cell.angle_gamma   90.00
#
_symmetry.space_group_name_H-M   'P 1'
#
loop_
_entity.id
_entity.type
_entity.pdbx_description
1 polymer ?
#
loop_
_entity_poly.entity_id
_entity_poly.type
_entity_poly.pdbx_seq_one_letter_code
_entity_poly.pdbx_strand_id
1 'polypeptide(L)'
;MASPRIHVYCQHCEASYAIAEPAGPNAHLVCPKCKSPTVVPVDRTHAPGQSRLAVASIGAFLAALLAIAVVLYYATRPAPASPSGGSVPATRHAASSSTAPAPSEAQASTWEQQLSEAEQEGDWRALEQMADQARKQDLPGQAAQAYRLAQRLLAEQAAELSKRQATIRRKLVGVQSEDTAPPPK
;
A
#
# COMPACT_ATOMS: atom_id res chain seq x y z
N MET A 1 40.67 -1.10 -25.85
CA MET A 1 39.53 -1.63 -25.06
C MET A 1 39.49 -0.86 -23.75
N ALA A 2 38.40 -0.16 -23.44
CA ALA A 2 38.29 0.63 -22.21
C ALA A 2 38.02 -0.31 -21.03
N SER A 3 38.90 -0.29 -20.03
CA SER A 3 38.69 -1.07 -18.80
C SER A 3 37.47 -0.53 -18.03
N PRO A 4 36.61 -1.41 -17.48
CA PRO A 4 35.45 -0.99 -16.70
C PRO A 4 35.88 -0.18 -15.47
N ARG A 5 35.19 0.94 -15.25
CA ARG A 5 35.37 1.83 -14.10
C ARG A 5 34.16 1.70 -13.19
N ILE A 6 34.41 1.62 -11.88
CA ILE A 6 33.38 1.57 -10.85
C ILE A 6 33.35 2.92 -10.14
N HIS A 7 32.15 3.49 -9.99
CA HIS A 7 31.91 4.67 -9.18
C HIS A 7 31.75 4.30 -7.71
N VAL A 8 32.55 4.94 -6.89
CA VAL A 8 32.60 4.70 -5.46
C VAL A 8 32.46 6.00 -4.67
N TYR A 9 31.75 5.94 -3.55
CA TYR A 9 31.58 7.05 -2.64
C TYR A 9 32.39 6.81 -1.37
N CYS A 10 33.22 7.78 -1.00
CA CYS A 10 33.96 7.73 0.25
C CYS A 10 33.22 8.54 1.32
N GLN A 11 32.80 7.88 2.40
CA GLN A 11 32.10 8.55 3.50
C GLN A 11 32.99 9.54 4.26
N HIS A 12 34.31 9.31 4.28
CA HIS A 12 35.23 10.14 5.05
C HIS A 12 35.57 11.48 4.39
N CYS A 13 35.51 11.56 3.06
CA CYS A 13 35.79 12.80 2.33
C CYS A 13 34.60 13.30 1.50
N GLU A 14 33.43 12.67 1.70
CA GLU A 14 32.15 13.00 1.07
C GLU A 14 32.23 13.23 -0.44
N ALA A 15 33.09 12.45 -1.10
CA ALA A 15 33.41 12.62 -2.51
C ALA A 15 33.27 11.29 -3.26
N SER A 16 32.82 11.40 -4.51
CA SER A 16 32.71 10.29 -5.45
C SER A 16 33.94 10.21 -6.35
N TYR A 17 34.39 9.00 -6.61
CA TYR A 17 35.55 8.71 -7.46
C TYR A 17 35.23 7.58 -8.42
N ALA A 18 35.81 7.62 -9.62
CA ALA A 18 35.81 6.48 -10.53
C ALA A 18 37.14 5.74 -10.38
N ILE A 19 37.09 4.48 -9.96
CA ILE A 19 38.27 3.62 -9.81
C ILE A 19 38.19 2.44 -10.76
N ALA A 20 39.34 1.95 -11.21
CA ALA A 20 39.39 0.74 -12.04
C ALA A 20 38.85 -0.45 -11.22
N GLU A 21 38.08 -1.32 -11.87
CA GLU A 21 37.60 -2.55 -11.24
C GLU A 21 38.80 -3.36 -10.73
N PRO A 22 38.82 -3.72 -9.43
CA PRO A 22 39.96 -4.45 -8.91
C PRO A 22 39.97 -5.89 -9.43
N ALA A 23 41.17 -6.40 -9.73
CA ALA A 23 41.39 -7.71 -10.34
C ALA A 23 41.23 -8.91 -9.38
N GLY A 24 40.34 -8.84 -8.38
CA GLY A 24 40.11 -9.98 -7.49
C GLY A 24 39.03 -9.77 -6.42
N PRO A 25 38.47 -10.88 -5.89
CA PRO A 25 37.34 -10.86 -4.95
C PRO A 25 37.67 -10.27 -3.57
N ASN A 26 38.96 -10.12 -3.23
CA ASN A 26 39.42 -9.62 -1.93
C ASN A 26 40.13 -8.26 -2.02
N ALA A 27 39.98 -7.55 -3.13
CA ALA A 27 40.62 -6.25 -3.26
C ALA A 27 39.85 -5.19 -2.46
N HIS A 28 40.49 -4.70 -1.41
CA HIS A 28 39.95 -3.62 -0.60
C HIS A 28 39.89 -2.32 -1.43
N LEU A 29 38.69 -1.76 -1.55
CA LEU A 29 38.49 -0.45 -2.19
C LEU A 29 38.95 0.63 -1.22
N VAL A 30 40.06 1.29 -1.54
CA VAL A 30 40.65 2.34 -0.72
C VAL A 30 40.45 3.69 -1.40
N CYS A 31 40.01 4.70 -0.66
CA CYS A 31 39.84 6.04 -1.20
C CYS A 31 41.19 6.61 -1.69
N PRO A 32 41.31 7.12 -2.93
CA PRO A 32 42.56 7.65 -3.44
C PRO A 32 43.04 8.88 -2.67
N LYS A 33 42.10 9.67 -2.12
CA LYS A 33 42.37 10.96 -1.44
C LYS A 33 42.73 10.79 0.04
N CYS A 34 41.91 10.09 0.82
CA CYS A 34 42.09 9.97 2.27
C CYS A 34 42.60 8.61 2.75
N LYS A 35 42.82 7.66 1.83
CA LYS A 35 43.24 6.28 2.12
C LYS A 35 42.32 5.50 3.08
N SER A 36 41.09 5.99 3.30
CA SER A 36 40.10 5.27 4.10
C SER A 36 39.59 4.02 3.38
N PRO A 37 39.42 2.88 4.09
CA PRO A 37 38.80 1.65 3.57
C PRO A 37 37.26 1.70 3.54
N THR A 38 36.64 2.74 4.11
CA THR A 38 35.17 2.93 4.13
C THR A 38 34.67 3.52 2.81
N VAL A 39 34.74 2.71 1.76
CA VAL A 39 34.29 3.09 0.42
C VAL A 39 33.09 2.23 0.03
N VAL A 40 31.97 2.86 -0.33
CA VAL A 40 30.74 2.19 -0.72
C VAL A 40 30.61 2.22 -2.25
N PRO A 41 30.43 1.06 -2.93
CA PRO A 41 30.18 1.03 -4.35
C PRO A 41 28.80 1.63 -4.65
N VAL A 42 28.75 2.67 -5.47
CA VAL A 42 27.51 3.38 -5.84
C VAL A 42 26.80 2.65 -6.98
N ASP A 43 27.56 1.96 -7.85
CA ASP A 43 27.02 1.33 -9.05
C ASP A 43 26.16 0.07 -8.79
N ARG A 44 26.19 -0.51 -7.58
CA ARG A 44 25.37 -1.70 -7.26
C ARG A 44 24.00 -1.38 -6.64
N THR A 45 23.77 -0.16 -6.17
CA THR A 45 22.43 0.27 -5.71
C THR A 45 21.57 0.85 -6.84
N HIS A 46 22.19 1.16 -7.98
CA HIS A 46 21.51 1.41 -9.24
C HIS A 46 21.65 0.20 -10.17
N ALA A 47 20.99 -0.93 -9.86
CA ALA A 47 20.59 -1.84 -10.93
C ALA A 47 19.62 -1.05 -11.83
N PRO A 48 20.02 -0.62 -13.05
CA PRO A 48 19.22 0.32 -13.84
C PRO A 48 17.83 -0.23 -14.22
N GLY A 49 17.63 -1.55 -14.09
CA GLY A 49 16.32 -2.20 -14.25
C GLY A 49 15.44 -2.18 -13.00
N GLN A 50 15.97 -2.47 -11.81
CA GLN A 50 15.13 -2.60 -10.60
C GLN A 50 14.64 -1.26 -10.07
N SER A 51 15.48 -0.21 -10.11
CA SER A 51 15.07 1.13 -9.67
C SER A 51 14.00 1.72 -10.60
N ARG A 52 14.12 1.48 -11.92
CA ARG A 52 13.14 1.95 -12.91
C ARG A 52 11.81 1.23 -12.80
N LEU A 53 11.82 -0.09 -12.58
CA LEU A 53 10.61 -0.87 -12.34
C LEU A 53 9.89 -0.44 -11.06
N ALA A 54 10.63 -0.17 -9.97
CA ALA A 54 10.05 0.31 -8.72
C ALA A 54 9.47 1.73 -8.85
N VAL A 55 10.17 2.65 -9.52
CA VAL A 55 9.66 4.01 -9.76
C VAL A 55 8.45 3.98 -10.71
N ALA A 56 8.49 3.15 -11.75
CA ALA A 56 7.37 3.00 -12.68
C ALA A 56 6.14 2.37 -12.00
N SER A 57 6.32 1.39 -11.12
CA SER A 57 5.20 0.76 -10.40
C SER A 57 4.58 1.71 -9.38
N ILE A 58 5.39 2.49 -8.65
CA ILE A 58 4.89 3.54 -7.74
C ILE A 58 4.14 4.61 -8.54
N GLY A 59 4.70 5.05 -9.68
CA GLY A 59 4.05 6.03 -10.55
C GLY A 59 2.71 5.53 -11.12
N ALA A 60 2.66 4.27 -11.58
CA ALA A 60 1.44 3.65 -12.09
C ALA A 60 0.36 3.51 -10.99
N PHE A 61 0.77 3.16 -9.77
CA PHE A 61 -0.14 3.05 -8.63
C PHE A 61 -0.73 4.42 -8.25
N LEU A 62 0.10 5.46 -8.19
CA LEU A 62 -0.37 6.82 -7.93
C LEU A 62 -1.31 7.33 -9.03
N ALA A 63 -1.01 7.05 -10.30
CA ALA A 63 -1.88 7.42 -11.41
C ALA A 63 -3.24 6.70 -11.35
N ALA A 64 -3.25 5.42 -10.98
CA ALA A 64 -4.49 4.66 -10.81
C ALA A 64 -5.37 5.22 -9.68
N LEU A 65 -4.76 5.55 -8.53
CA LEU A 65 -5.48 6.19 -7.41
C LEU A 65 -6.07 7.55 -7.83
N LEU A 66 -5.31 8.34 -8.58
CA LEU A 66 -5.78 9.64 -9.06
C LEU A 66 -6.94 9.50 -10.04
N ALA A 67 -6.89 8.52 -10.94
CA ALA A 67 -7.99 8.22 -11.86
C ALA A 67 -9.26 7.79 -11.11
N ILE A 68 -9.15 6.93 -10.11
CA ILE A 68 -10.28 6.53 -9.24
C ILE A 68 -10.86 7.76 -8.53
N ALA A 69 -10.01 8.61 -7.96
CA ALA A 69 -10.45 9.83 -7.28
C ALA A 69 -11.21 10.77 -8.22
N VAL A 70 -10.75 10.93 -9.47
CA VAL A 70 -11.44 11.74 -10.49
C VAL A 70 -12.80 11.14 -10.84
N VAL A 71 -12.88 9.83 -11.09
CA VAL A 71 -14.17 9.17 -11.38
C VAL A 71 -15.13 9.34 -10.23
N LEU A 72 -14.69 9.16 -8.98
CA LEU A 72 -15.52 9.38 -7.80
C LEU A 72 -15.97 10.83 -7.68
N TYR A 73 -15.07 11.80 -7.93
CA TYR A 73 -15.40 13.23 -7.89
C TYR A 73 -16.50 13.60 -8.89
N TYR A 74 -16.45 13.05 -10.11
CA TYR A 74 -17.48 13.30 -11.12
C TYR A 74 -18.76 12.47 -10.90
N ALA A 75 -18.66 11.26 -10.37
CA ALA A 75 -19.81 10.43 -10.05
C ALA A 75 -20.60 10.95 -8.84
N THR A 76 -19.92 11.59 -7.88
CA THR A 76 -20.55 12.20 -6.69
C THR A 76 -20.88 13.68 -6.85
N ARG A 77 -20.53 14.29 -7.99
CA ARG A 77 -20.89 15.67 -8.27
C ARG A 77 -22.41 15.75 -8.46
N PRO A 78 -23.15 16.48 -7.61
CA PRO A 78 -24.57 16.70 -7.84
C PRO A 78 -24.71 17.42 -9.18
N ALA A 79 -25.61 16.93 -10.04
CA ALA A 79 -25.89 17.53 -11.33
C ALA A 79 -26.12 19.04 -11.14
N PRO A 80 -25.50 19.91 -11.97
CA PRO A 80 -25.76 21.33 -11.90
C PRO A 80 -27.26 21.54 -12.03
N ALA A 81 -27.85 22.23 -11.04
CA ALA A 81 -29.26 22.57 -11.05
C ALA A 81 -29.57 23.25 -12.40
N SER A 82 -30.36 22.58 -13.23
CA SER A 82 -30.83 23.10 -14.50
C SER A 82 -31.38 24.51 -14.27
N PRO A 83 -31.00 25.52 -15.09
CA PRO A 83 -31.60 26.84 -14.98
C PRO A 83 -33.10 26.71 -15.26
N SER A 84 -33.88 26.83 -14.18
CA SER A 84 -35.34 26.82 -14.17
C SER A 84 -35.87 28.13 -14.76
N GLY A 85 -35.82 28.25 -16.08
CA GLY A 85 -36.54 29.27 -16.85
C GLY A 85 -37.73 28.62 -17.54
N GLY A 86 -38.95 28.88 -17.04
CA GLY A 86 -40.19 28.51 -17.73
C GLY A 86 -41.27 28.00 -16.79
N SER A 87 -42.08 28.92 -16.27
CA SER A 87 -43.35 28.62 -15.60
C SER A 87 -44.31 27.94 -16.59
N VAL A 88 -44.51 26.63 -16.45
CA VAL A 88 -45.58 25.88 -17.11
C VAL A 88 -46.59 25.45 -16.04
N PRO A 89 -47.90 25.64 -16.26
CA PRO A 89 -48.91 25.42 -15.23
C PRO A 89 -49.08 23.94 -14.90
N ALA A 90 -49.29 23.69 -13.61
CA ALA A 90 -49.42 22.37 -12.99
C ALA A 90 -50.62 21.56 -13.54
N THR A 91 -50.34 20.59 -14.40
CA THR A 91 -51.18 19.39 -14.53
C THR A 91 -50.79 18.42 -13.43
N ARG A 92 -51.68 18.27 -12.44
CA ARG A 92 -51.62 17.22 -11.42
C ARG A 92 -51.69 15.85 -12.11
N HIS A 93 -50.53 15.23 -12.32
CA HIS A 93 -50.45 13.78 -12.44
C HIS A 93 -50.04 13.23 -11.09
N ALA A 94 -50.93 12.40 -10.53
CA ALA A 94 -50.71 11.67 -9.30
C ALA A 94 -49.39 10.89 -9.40
N ALA A 95 -48.45 11.23 -8.53
CA ALA A 95 -47.27 10.42 -8.28
C ALA A 95 -47.76 9.09 -7.70
N SER A 96 -47.68 8.03 -8.49
CA SER A 96 -47.62 6.67 -7.96
C SER A 96 -46.33 6.56 -7.15
N SER A 97 -46.45 6.82 -5.85
CA SER A 97 -45.46 6.49 -4.84
C SER A 97 -45.21 4.99 -4.89
N SER A 98 -44.18 4.59 -5.63
CA SER A 98 -43.54 3.28 -5.51
C SER A 98 -42.74 3.30 -4.22
N THR A 99 -43.42 2.98 -3.13
CA THR A 99 -42.78 2.64 -1.85
C THR A 99 -41.95 1.39 -2.09
N ALA A 100 -40.64 1.54 -2.21
CA ALA A 100 -39.73 0.41 -2.13
C ALA A 100 -40.04 -0.33 -0.82
N PRO A 101 -40.31 -1.64 -0.85
CA PRO A 101 -40.65 -2.38 0.35
C PRO A 101 -39.48 -2.25 1.33
N ALA A 102 -39.78 -1.86 2.58
CA ALA A 102 -38.83 -1.98 3.66
C ALA A 102 -38.30 -3.43 3.66
N PRO A 103 -36.98 -3.65 3.77
CA PRO A 103 -36.44 -4.99 3.88
C PRO A 103 -37.18 -5.70 5.02
N SER A 104 -37.64 -6.92 4.77
CA SER A 104 -38.35 -7.68 5.79
C SER A 104 -37.43 -7.83 7.00
N GLU A 105 -37.97 -7.73 8.22
CA GLU A 105 -37.18 -7.83 9.47
C GLU A 105 -36.32 -9.11 9.51
N ALA A 106 -36.75 -10.17 8.80
CA ALA A 106 -36.00 -11.41 8.61
C ALA A 106 -34.69 -11.28 7.82
N GLN A 107 -34.58 -10.31 6.89
CA GLN A 107 -33.34 -10.04 6.14
C GLN A 107 -32.34 -9.22 6.96
N ALA A 108 -32.84 -8.32 7.81
CA ALA A 108 -31.97 -7.54 8.70
C ALA A 108 -31.27 -8.43 9.74
N SER A 109 -32.00 -9.38 10.33
CA SER A 109 -31.45 -10.29 11.34
C SER A 109 -30.43 -11.28 10.76
N THR A 110 -30.65 -11.78 9.54
CA THR A 110 -29.68 -12.67 8.87
C THR A 110 -28.39 -11.94 8.50
N TRP A 111 -28.48 -10.66 8.10
CA TRP A 111 -27.32 -9.84 7.79
C TRP A 111 -26.42 -9.62 9.01
N GLU A 112 -27.00 -9.20 10.14
CA GLU A 112 -26.25 -8.96 11.38
C GLU A 112 -25.58 -10.24 11.89
N GLN A 113 -26.26 -11.38 11.78
CA GLN A 113 -25.72 -12.67 12.18
C GLN A 113 -24.48 -13.06 11.34
N GLN A 114 -24.56 -12.93 10.02
CA GLN A 114 -23.42 -13.19 9.12
C GLN A 114 -22.24 -12.26 9.38
N LEU A 115 -22.53 -11.00 9.66
CA LEU A 115 -21.52 -9.97 9.91
C LEU A 115 -20.78 -10.23 11.23
N SER A 116 -21.51 -10.67 12.27
CA SER A 116 -20.91 -11.11 13.53
C SER A 116 -20.11 -12.42 13.40
N GLU A 117 -20.55 -13.36 12.56
CA GLU A 117 -19.83 -14.61 12.31
C GLU A 117 -18.50 -14.33 11.61
N ALA A 118 -18.51 -13.54 10.54
CA ALA A 118 -17.30 -13.16 9.81
C ALA A 118 -16.30 -12.35 10.69
N GLU A 119 -16.81 -11.51 11.60
CA GLU A 119 -15.96 -10.79 12.57
C GLU A 119 -15.30 -11.76 13.56
N GLN A 120 -16.03 -12.76 14.07
CA GLN A 120 -15.49 -13.77 14.99
C GLN A 120 -14.45 -14.68 14.32
N GLU A 121 -14.67 -15.05 13.06
CA GLU A 121 -13.71 -15.84 12.27
C GLU A 121 -12.47 -15.02 11.87
N GLY A 122 -12.56 -13.69 11.94
CA GLY A 122 -11.49 -12.79 11.51
C GLY A 122 -11.29 -12.78 9.99
N ASP A 123 -12.30 -13.19 9.22
CA ASP A 123 -12.25 -13.24 7.76
C ASP A 123 -12.64 -11.88 7.15
N TRP A 124 -11.65 -11.00 7.00
CA TRP A 124 -11.84 -9.69 6.40
C TRP A 124 -12.32 -9.75 4.94
N ARG A 125 -12.07 -10.85 4.21
CA ARG A 125 -12.52 -10.99 2.80
C ARG A 125 -14.01 -11.27 2.74
N ALA A 126 -14.52 -12.07 3.65
CA ALA A 126 -15.96 -12.31 3.77
C ALA A 126 -16.70 -10.98 4.02
N LEU A 127 -16.19 -10.15 4.94
CA LEU A 127 -16.74 -8.81 5.20
C LEU A 127 -16.67 -7.87 3.99
N GLU A 128 -15.61 -7.93 3.19
CA GLU A 128 -15.49 -7.13 1.97
C GLU A 128 -16.50 -7.57 0.90
N GLN A 129 -16.67 -8.88 0.70
CA GLN A 129 -17.68 -9.43 -0.21
C GLN A 129 -19.10 -9.07 0.22
N MET A 130 -19.38 -9.12 1.53
CA MET A 130 -20.64 -8.63 2.08
C MET A 130 -20.80 -7.14 1.76
N ALA A 131 -19.80 -6.30 2.03
CA ALA A 131 -19.88 -4.88 1.74
C ALA A 131 -20.21 -4.58 0.26
N ASP A 132 -19.57 -5.31 -0.66
CA ASP A 132 -19.85 -5.23 -2.10
C ASP A 132 -21.26 -5.69 -2.45
N GLN A 133 -21.76 -6.74 -1.79
CA GLN A 133 -23.12 -7.25 -2.00
C GLN A 133 -24.17 -6.25 -1.49
N ALA A 134 -23.97 -5.66 -0.31
CA ALA A 134 -24.84 -4.61 0.23
C ALA A 134 -24.85 -3.38 -0.70
N ARG A 135 -23.70 -3.03 -1.28
CA ARG A 135 -23.61 -1.93 -2.24
C ARG A 135 -24.38 -2.23 -3.53
N LYS A 136 -24.34 -3.46 -4.04
CA LYS A 136 -25.14 -3.89 -5.21
C LYS A 136 -26.64 -3.89 -4.94
N GLN A 137 -27.06 -3.98 -3.68
CA GLN A 137 -28.46 -3.93 -3.25
C GLN A 137 -28.90 -2.51 -2.84
N ASP A 138 -28.08 -1.49 -3.10
CA ASP A 138 -28.33 -0.09 -2.70
C ASP A 138 -28.57 0.08 -1.18
N LEU A 139 -27.82 -0.68 -0.36
CA LEU A 139 -27.83 -0.62 1.10
C LEU A 139 -26.53 0.04 1.63
N PRO A 140 -26.33 1.37 1.45
CA PRO A 140 -25.05 2.03 1.72
C PRO A 140 -24.65 2.01 3.21
N GLY A 141 -25.63 1.98 4.12
CA GLY A 141 -25.37 1.88 5.56
C GLY A 141 -24.71 0.55 5.95
N GLN A 142 -25.24 -0.55 5.43
CA GLN A 142 -24.72 -1.90 5.67
C GLN A 142 -23.35 -2.09 5.01
N ALA A 143 -23.18 -1.59 3.78
CA ALA A 143 -21.88 -1.62 3.09
C ALA A 143 -20.80 -0.87 3.90
N ALA A 144 -21.11 0.33 4.38
CA ALA A 144 -20.18 1.13 5.17
C ALA A 144 -19.85 0.51 6.54
N GLN A 145 -20.76 -0.26 7.12
CA GLN A 145 -20.51 -1.00 8.36
C GLN A 145 -19.54 -2.17 8.11
N ALA A 146 -19.82 -3.00 7.10
CA ALA A 146 -18.98 -4.14 6.76
C ALA A 146 -17.55 -3.73 6.37
N TYR A 147 -17.37 -2.68 5.55
CA TYR A 147 -16.04 -2.17 5.22
C TYR A 147 -15.26 -1.67 6.44
N ARG A 148 -15.92 -0.99 7.39
CA ARG A 148 -15.25 -0.50 8.61
C ARG A 148 -14.71 -1.65 9.46
N LEU A 149 -15.46 -2.75 9.58
CA LEU A 149 -15.00 -3.95 10.27
C LEU A 149 -13.86 -4.64 9.52
N ALA A 150 -13.97 -4.78 8.19
CA ALA A 150 -12.90 -5.36 7.37
C ALA A 150 -11.58 -4.57 7.51
N GLN A 151 -11.65 -3.24 7.47
CA GLN A 151 -10.49 -2.36 7.67
C GLN A 151 -9.86 -2.51 9.07
N ARG A 152 -10.69 -2.65 10.11
CA ARG A 152 -10.21 -2.88 11.47
C ARG A 152 -9.45 -4.21 11.58
N LEU A 153 -10.03 -5.30 11.08
CA LEU A 153 -9.38 -6.62 11.09
C LEU A 153 -8.07 -6.64 10.30
N LEU A 154 -8.05 -5.99 9.13
CA LEU A 154 -6.82 -5.83 8.34
C LEU A 154 -5.73 -5.06 9.10
N ALA A 155 -6.10 -3.99 9.79
CA ALA A 155 -5.17 -3.21 10.60
C ALA A 155 -4.61 -4.02 11.79
N GLU A 156 -5.46 -4.81 12.46
CA GLU A 156 -5.06 -5.70 13.55
C GLU A 156 -4.09 -6.80 13.06
N GLN A 157 -4.37 -7.43 11.90
CA GLN A 157 -3.46 -8.40 11.29
C GLN A 157 -2.13 -7.78 10.86
N ALA A 158 -2.15 -6.59 10.26
CA ALA A 158 -0.94 -5.88 9.87
C ALA A 158 -0.08 -5.51 11.08
N ALA A 159 -0.71 -5.07 12.17
CA ALA A 159 -0.03 -4.79 13.43
C ALA A 159 0.64 -6.06 14.00
N GLU A 160 -0.06 -7.19 13.98
CA GLU A 160 0.49 -8.47 14.45
C GLU A 160 1.66 -8.96 13.59
N LEU A 161 1.56 -8.85 12.27
CA LEU A 161 2.67 -9.16 11.35
C LEU A 161 3.88 -8.26 11.60
N SER A 162 3.67 -6.97 11.86
CA SER A 162 4.76 -6.04 12.17
C SER A 162 5.48 -6.41 13.48
N LYS A 163 4.74 -6.84 14.51
CA LYS A 163 5.31 -7.34 15.78
C LYS A 163 6.13 -8.61 15.56
N ARG A 164 5.62 -9.54 14.75
CA ARG A 164 6.35 -10.77 14.39
C ARG A 164 7.62 -10.45 13.62
N GLN A 165 7.57 -9.53 12.66
CA GLN A 165 8.74 -9.09 11.90
C GLN A 165 9.79 -8.43 12.81
N ALA A 166 9.37 -7.60 13.76
CA ALA A 166 10.26 -7.01 14.75
C ALA A 166 10.93 -8.08 15.63
N THR A 167 10.18 -9.10 16.03
CA THR A 167 10.70 -10.25 16.80
C THR A 167 11.72 -11.05 16.00
N ILE A 168 11.43 -11.35 14.73
CA ILE A 168 12.36 -12.05 13.84
C ILE A 168 13.65 -11.24 13.66
N ARG A 169 13.55 -9.92 13.44
CA ARG A 169 14.74 -9.04 13.34
C ARG A 169 15.58 -9.07 14.61
N ARG A 170 14.97 -9.01 15.80
CA ARG A 170 15.72 -9.11 17.07
C ARG A 170 16.44 -10.45 17.21
N LYS A 171 15.80 -11.57 16.83
CA LYS A 171 16.44 -12.89 16.85
C LYS A 171 17.63 -12.96 15.87
N LEU A 172 17.48 -12.42 14.66
CA LEU A 172 18.57 -12.42 13.66
C LEU A 172 19.76 -11.55 14.07
N VAL A 173 19.52 -10.39 14.71
CA VAL A 173 20.58 -9.51 15.21
C VAL A 173 21.24 -10.08 16.47
N GLY A 174 20.45 -10.69 17.37
CA GLY A 174 20.97 -11.35 18.57
C GLY A 174 21.90 -12.52 18.26
N VAL A 175 21.57 -13.32 17.23
CA VAL A 175 22.40 -14.47 16.80
C VAL A 175 23.78 -14.03 16.26
N GLN A 176 23.92 -12.83 15.69
CA GLN A 176 25.25 -12.35 15.26
C GLN A 176 26.19 -11.96 16.41
N SER A 177 25.67 -11.79 17.62
CA SER A 177 26.46 -11.29 18.76
C SER A 177 27.21 -12.41 19.50
N GLU A 178 26.80 -13.67 19.36
CA GLU A 178 27.44 -14.81 20.04
C GLU A 178 28.59 -15.44 19.24
N ASP A 179 28.64 -15.28 17.91
CA ASP A 179 29.73 -15.82 17.07
C ASP A 179 30.97 -14.91 16.96
N THR A 180 31.01 -13.80 17.72
CA THR A 180 32.18 -12.89 17.76
C THR A 180 32.95 -13.03 19.09
N ALA A 181 33.14 -14.25 19.57
CA ALA A 181 34.11 -14.50 20.64
C ALA A 181 35.53 -14.43 20.04
N PRO A 182 36.39 -13.51 20.50
CA PRO A 182 37.77 -13.45 20.00
C PRO A 182 38.51 -14.75 20.36
N PRO A 183 39.39 -15.26 19.47
CA PRO A 183 40.11 -16.50 19.73
C PRO A 183 40.97 -16.37 21.00
N PRO A 184 41.03 -17.42 21.83
CA PRO A 184 41.86 -17.41 23.04
C PRO A 184 43.34 -17.27 22.66
N LYS A 185 44.07 -16.47 23.46
CA LYS A 185 45.52 -16.25 23.36
C LYS A 185 46.32 -17.45 23.84
#